data_AF-A0A1S3QPA5-F1
#
_entry.id   AF-A0A1S3QPA5-F1
#
_cell.length_a   1.000
_cell.length_b   1.000
_cell.length_c   1.000
_cell.angle_alpha   90.00
_cell.angle_beta   90.00
_cell.angle_gamma   90.00
#
_symmetry.space_group_name_H-M   'P 1'
#
loop_
_entity.id
_entity.type
_entity.pdbx_description
1 polymer ?
#
loop_
_entity_poly.entity_id
_entity_poly.type
_entity_poly.pdbx_seq_one_letter_code
_entity_poly.pdbx_strand_id
1 'polypeptide(L)'
;ILFDQTERSIKQQLHTFIKVDVRKFKETKKQFDRVREDMEIAQVKNAQAPRNKPHEVEEATSSLTLTRKCFRHLALDYVLQINVLQANKKFEILDAMLSFMRAQYTLFQQGYNILDEIDPYMKKLAAELDQLVIDSAMEKRDLEHKHASIQQRTLVQVSTVPRRTVAMSSQQNSYQSGGFIAL
;
A
#
# COMPACT_ATOMS: atom_id res chain seq x y z
N ILE A 1 -8.82 2.40 1.61
CA ILE A 1 -9.36 3.79 1.73
C ILE A 1 -8.48 4.66 2.62
N LEU A 2 -8.26 4.31 3.89
CA LEU A 2 -7.41 5.11 4.80
C LEU A 2 -5.97 5.24 4.31
N PHE A 3 -5.37 4.12 3.90
CA PHE A 3 -4.00 4.07 3.38
C PHE A 3 -3.82 4.96 2.14
N ASP A 4 -4.64 4.76 1.10
CA ASP A 4 -4.60 5.57 -0.13
C ASP A 4 -4.84 7.07 0.12
N GLN A 5 -5.64 7.42 1.12
CA GLN A 5 -5.91 8.82 1.46
C GLN A 5 -4.70 9.46 2.13
N THR A 6 -4.04 8.74 3.04
CA THR A 6 -2.81 9.22 3.67
C THR A 6 -1.65 9.29 2.68
N GLU A 7 -1.46 8.28 1.84
CA GLU A 7 -0.42 8.28 0.81
C GLU A 7 -0.55 9.49 -0.12
N ARG A 8 -1.79 9.79 -0.58
CA ARG A 8 -2.07 10.97 -1.39
C ARG A 8 -1.78 12.27 -0.65
N SER A 9 -2.15 12.37 0.62
CA SER A 9 -1.90 13.56 1.45
C SER A 9 -0.40 13.85 1.61
N ILE A 10 0.39 12.81 1.95
CA ILE A 10 1.85 12.92 2.11
C ILE A 10 2.50 13.35 0.80
N LYS A 11 2.11 12.71 -0.31
CA LYS A 11 2.61 13.06 -1.64
C LYS A 11 2.30 14.52 -1.99
N GLN A 12 1.11 15.00 -1.63
CA GLN A 12 0.69 16.36 -1.90
C GLN A 12 1.42 17.41 -1.04
N GLN A 13 1.67 17.13 0.24
CA GLN A 13 2.51 17.97 1.11
C GLN A 13 3.91 18.14 0.51
N LEU A 14 4.62 17.03 0.25
CA LEU A 14 5.98 17.06 -0.29
C LEU A 14 6.04 17.72 -1.68
N HIS A 15 5.05 17.45 -2.52
CA HIS A 15 4.95 18.09 -3.83
C HIS A 15 4.73 19.61 -3.71
N THR A 16 3.98 20.07 -2.72
CA THR A 16 3.76 21.51 -2.46
C THR A 16 5.07 22.17 -2.04
N PHE A 17 5.81 21.58 -1.11
CA PHE A 17 7.13 22.06 -0.70
C PHE A 17 8.09 22.21 -1.90
N ILE A 18 8.11 21.22 -2.80
CA ILE A 18 8.93 21.30 -4.02
C ILE A 18 8.45 22.42 -4.96
N LYS A 19 7.14 22.50 -5.21
CA LYS A 19 6.60 23.48 -6.17
C LYS A 19 6.68 24.93 -5.68
N VAL A 20 6.60 25.14 -4.37
CA VAL A 20 6.53 26.48 -3.78
C VAL A 20 7.90 26.88 -3.27
N ASP A 21 8.41 26.24 -2.23
CA ASP A 21 9.62 26.66 -1.53
C ASP A 21 10.88 26.46 -2.38
N VAL A 22 11.06 25.27 -2.97
CA VAL A 22 12.23 24.98 -3.80
C VAL A 22 12.22 25.83 -5.07
N ARG A 23 11.04 26.07 -5.67
CA ARG A 23 10.92 26.95 -6.84
C ARG A 23 11.27 28.40 -6.50
N LYS A 24 10.73 28.93 -5.39
CA LYS A 24 11.02 30.28 -4.92
C LYS A 24 12.52 30.46 -4.65
N PHE A 25 13.15 29.50 -3.98
CA PHE A 25 14.59 29.47 -3.76
C PHE A 25 15.39 29.55 -5.06
N LYS A 26 15.02 28.73 -6.07
CA LYS A 26 15.67 28.73 -7.38
C LYS A 26 15.57 30.07 -8.10
N GLU A 27 14.43 30.75 -7.99
CA GLU A 27 14.24 32.08 -8.58
C GLU A 27 15.12 33.13 -7.88
N THR A 28 15.15 33.14 -6.54
CA THR A 28 16.06 34.03 -5.79
C THR A 28 17.53 33.77 -6.15
N LYS A 29 17.94 32.50 -6.25
CA LYS A 29 19.30 32.13 -6.69
C LYS A 29 19.62 32.68 -8.07
N LYS A 30 18.69 32.55 -9.03
CA LYS A 30 18.87 33.07 -10.39
C LYS A 30 19.06 34.59 -10.41
N GLN A 31 18.28 35.32 -9.61
CA GLN A 31 18.41 36.78 -9.50
C GLN A 31 19.74 37.18 -8.86
N PHE A 32 20.16 36.47 -7.81
CA PHE A 32 21.47 36.66 -7.19
C PHE A 32 22.62 36.39 -8.18
N ASP A 33 22.58 35.28 -8.91
CA ASP A 33 23.62 34.92 -9.88
C ASP A 33 23.73 36.00 -10.98
N ARG A 34 22.60 36.55 -11.45
CA ARG A 34 22.59 37.64 -12.43
C ARG A 34 23.22 38.93 -11.90
N VAL A 35 22.80 39.41 -10.72
CA VAL A 35 23.35 40.68 -10.18
C VAL A 35 24.82 40.54 -9.80
N ARG A 36 25.26 39.32 -9.46
CA ARG A 36 26.67 39.00 -9.24
C ARG A 36 27.48 39.23 -10.53
N GLU A 37 27.02 38.71 -11.65
CA GLU A 37 27.67 38.91 -12.96
C GLU A 37 27.66 40.39 -13.36
N ASP A 38 26.53 41.09 -13.18
CA ASP A 38 26.43 42.53 -13.44
C ASP A 38 27.44 43.34 -12.59
N MET A 39 27.68 42.93 -11.34
CA MET A 39 28.65 43.57 -10.45
C MET A 39 30.10 43.32 -10.93
N GLU A 40 30.42 42.11 -11.36
CA GLU A 40 31.74 41.78 -11.93
C GLU A 40 31.99 42.63 -13.20
N ILE A 41 31.00 42.78 -14.08
CA ILE A 41 31.07 43.65 -15.27
C ILE A 41 31.28 45.12 -14.88
N ALA A 42 30.50 45.64 -13.92
CA ALA A 42 30.60 47.03 -13.48
C ALA A 42 31.96 47.35 -12.83
N GLN A 43 32.54 46.39 -12.11
CA GLN A 43 33.90 46.52 -11.55
C GLN A 43 34.95 46.65 -12.65
N VAL A 44 34.89 45.80 -13.67
CA VAL A 44 35.83 45.84 -14.81
C VAL A 44 35.70 47.17 -15.55
N LYS A 45 34.47 47.61 -15.86
CA LYS A 45 34.21 48.89 -16.53
C LYS A 45 34.76 50.07 -15.73
N ASN A 46 34.55 50.09 -14.41
CA ASN A 46 35.07 51.15 -13.55
C ASN A 46 36.60 51.16 -13.49
N ALA A 47 37.23 49.98 -13.41
CA ALA A 47 38.69 49.86 -13.39
C ALA A 47 39.35 50.31 -14.70
N GLN A 48 38.66 50.12 -15.84
CA GLN A 48 39.14 50.48 -17.18
C GLN A 48 38.75 51.91 -17.60
N ALA A 49 38.03 52.67 -16.76
CA ALA A 49 37.54 53.99 -17.13
C ALA A 49 38.71 54.96 -17.45
N PRO A 50 38.65 55.68 -18.59
CA PRO A 50 39.74 56.56 -19.00
C PRO A 50 39.83 57.79 -18.09
N ARG A 51 40.90 57.86 -17.29
CA ARG A 51 41.08 58.90 -16.25
C ARG A 51 41.13 60.33 -16.79
N ASN A 52 41.42 60.51 -18.08
CA ASN A 52 41.41 61.81 -18.74
C ASN A 52 40.00 62.29 -19.14
N LYS A 53 38.96 61.49 -18.92
CA LYS A 53 37.57 61.84 -19.18
C LYS A 53 36.73 61.76 -17.90
N PRO A 54 36.70 62.84 -17.10
CA PRO A 54 36.06 62.85 -15.78
C PRO A 54 34.61 62.39 -15.79
N HIS A 55 33.83 62.76 -16.81
CA HIS A 55 32.43 62.34 -16.96
C HIS A 55 32.28 60.82 -17.12
N GLU A 56 33.13 60.18 -17.94
CA GLU A 56 33.07 58.71 -18.12
C GLU A 56 33.48 57.98 -16.84
N VAL A 57 34.43 58.53 -16.08
CA VAL A 57 34.82 58.01 -14.75
C VAL A 57 33.67 58.12 -13.75
N GLU A 58 32.98 59.26 -13.74
CA GLU A 58 31.83 59.49 -12.86
C GLU A 58 30.69 58.52 -13.18
N GLU A 59 30.34 58.35 -14.46
CA GLU A 59 29.31 57.42 -14.91
C GLU A 59 29.62 55.97 -14.50
N ALA A 60 30.86 55.52 -14.74
CA ALA A 60 31.27 54.16 -14.37
C ALA A 60 31.26 53.96 -12.84
N THR A 61 31.63 54.99 -12.07
CA THR A 61 31.62 54.95 -10.60
C THR A 61 30.19 54.92 -10.04
N SER A 62 29.29 55.70 -10.62
CA SER A 62 27.88 55.72 -10.26
C SER A 62 27.23 54.38 -10.55
N SER A 63 27.45 53.82 -11.75
CA SER A 63 26.98 52.48 -12.14
C SER A 63 27.47 51.39 -11.18
N LEU A 64 28.78 51.36 -10.87
CA LEU A 64 29.34 50.42 -9.90
C LEU A 64 28.69 50.56 -8.51
N THR A 65 28.46 51.79 -8.07
CA THR A 65 27.85 52.06 -6.75
C THR A 65 26.42 51.52 -6.68
N LEU A 66 25.62 51.72 -7.73
CA LEU A 66 24.26 51.21 -7.82
C LEU A 66 24.23 49.68 -7.85
N THR A 67 25.02 49.06 -8.72
CA THR A 67 25.07 47.59 -8.85
C THR A 67 25.57 46.94 -7.56
N ARG A 68 26.54 47.54 -6.87
CA ARG A 68 27.01 47.07 -5.56
C ARG A 68 25.93 47.09 -4.49
N LYS A 69 25.06 48.12 -4.48
CA LYS A 69 23.91 48.15 -3.55
C LYS A 69 22.94 47.01 -3.87
N CYS A 70 22.57 46.84 -5.14
CA CYS A 70 21.67 45.79 -5.59
C CYS A 70 22.21 44.38 -5.24
N PHE A 71 23.49 44.13 -5.50
CA PHE A 71 24.17 42.88 -5.15
C PHE A 71 24.06 42.57 -3.66
N ARG A 72 24.33 43.55 -2.78
CA ARG A 72 24.24 43.35 -1.33
C ARG A 72 22.83 43.00 -0.88
N HIS A 73 21.81 43.67 -1.42
CA HIS A 73 20.41 43.37 -1.09
C HIS A 73 20.03 41.94 -1.53
N LEU A 74 20.30 41.58 -2.79
CA LEU A 74 19.97 40.24 -3.29
C LEU A 74 20.82 39.12 -2.67
N ALA A 75 22.06 39.42 -2.24
CA ALA A 75 22.88 38.48 -1.48
C ALA A 75 22.24 38.14 -0.13
N LEU A 76 21.73 39.16 0.58
CA LEU A 76 21.03 38.95 1.85
C LEU A 76 19.74 38.15 1.65
N ASP A 77 18.95 38.47 0.61
CA ASP A 77 17.74 37.71 0.28
C ASP A 77 18.06 36.26 -0.07
N TYR A 78 19.14 36.01 -0.81
CA TYR A 78 19.58 34.66 -1.14
C TYR A 78 20.01 33.88 0.11
N VAL A 79 20.81 34.46 1.00
CA VAL A 79 21.21 33.84 2.27
C VAL A 79 19.99 33.55 3.16
N LEU A 80 19.05 34.50 3.25
CA LEU A 80 17.81 34.29 3.98
C LEU A 80 17.02 33.11 3.41
N GLN A 81 16.89 33.02 2.09
CA GLN A 81 16.17 31.94 1.43
C GLN A 81 16.87 30.58 1.59
N ILE A 82 18.20 30.53 1.65
CA ILE A 82 18.95 29.33 2.05
C ILE A 82 18.52 28.90 3.46
N ASN A 83 18.53 29.83 4.41
CA ASN A 83 18.22 29.54 5.81
C ASN A 83 16.78 29.04 5.98
N VAL A 84 15.81 29.69 5.32
CA VAL A 84 14.40 29.27 5.32
C VAL A 84 14.26 27.86 4.75
N LEU A 85 14.88 27.58 3.60
CA LEU A 85 14.80 26.25 2.98
C LEU A 85 15.44 25.16 3.85
N GLN A 86 16.58 25.45 4.48
CA GLN A 86 17.26 24.53 5.39
C GLN A 86 16.44 24.25 6.65
N ALA A 87 15.79 25.27 7.22
CA ALA A 87 14.92 25.11 8.38
C ALA A 87 13.67 24.28 8.04
N ASN A 88 13.04 24.56 6.90
CA ASN A 88 11.78 23.92 6.52
C ASN A 88 11.95 22.49 6.03
N LYS A 89 13.02 22.16 5.29
CA LYS A 89 13.16 20.82 4.67
C LYS A 89 13.09 19.68 5.69
N LYS A 90 13.71 19.87 6.86
CA LYS A 90 13.77 18.83 7.90
C LYS A 90 12.40 18.65 8.54
N PHE A 91 11.71 19.76 8.79
CA PHE A 91 10.36 19.76 9.33
C PHE A 91 9.38 19.05 8.39
N GLU A 92 9.34 19.43 7.11
CA GLU A 92 8.43 18.84 6.10
C GLU A 92 8.63 17.33 5.93
N ILE A 93 9.88 16.86 5.89
CA ILE A 93 10.19 15.42 5.79
C ILE A 93 9.71 14.67 7.03
N LEU A 94 9.99 15.21 8.22
CA LEU A 94 9.61 14.57 9.47
C LEU A 94 8.09 14.56 9.68
N ASP A 95 7.40 15.65 9.33
CA ASP A 95 5.93 15.74 9.41
C ASP A 95 5.26 14.74 8.46
N ALA A 96 5.78 14.62 7.23
CA ALA A 96 5.33 13.60 6.26
C ALA A 96 5.53 12.17 6.78
N MET A 97 6.71 11.86 7.34
CA MET A 97 7.00 10.55 7.94
C MET A 97 6.11 10.24 9.15
N LEU A 98 5.91 11.22 10.03
CA LEU A 98 5.06 11.06 11.20
C LEU A 98 3.61 10.83 10.80
N SER A 99 3.11 11.57 9.81
CA SER A 99 1.78 11.38 9.25
C SER A 99 1.60 9.99 8.64
N PHE A 100 2.61 9.48 7.94
CA PHE A 100 2.63 8.11 7.44
C PHE A 100 2.53 7.07 8.57
N MET A 101 3.38 7.20 9.60
CA MET A 101 3.39 6.27 10.73
C MET A 101 2.04 6.26 11.48
N ARG A 102 1.41 7.42 11.65
CA ARG A 102 0.08 7.53 12.27
C ARG A 102 -0.99 6.79 11.46
N ALA A 103 -0.96 6.89 10.14
CA ALA A 103 -1.90 6.18 9.29
C ALA A 103 -1.67 4.67 9.28
N GLN A 104 -0.40 4.24 9.26
CA GLN A 104 -0.07 2.83 9.42
C GLN A 104 -0.57 2.29 10.75
N TYR A 105 -0.28 3.00 11.85
CA TYR A 105 -0.78 2.65 13.18
C TYR A 105 -2.31 2.48 13.17
N THR A 106 -3.03 3.43 12.59
CA THR A 106 -4.50 3.40 12.53
C THR A 106 -5.00 2.22 11.69
N LEU A 107 -4.35 1.94 10.56
CA LEU A 107 -4.67 0.80 9.69
C LEU A 107 -4.51 -0.52 10.44
N PHE A 108 -3.37 -0.72 11.12
CA PHE A 108 -3.12 -1.94 11.87
C PHE A 108 -4.06 -2.09 13.07
N GLN A 109 -4.37 -0.99 13.76
CA GLN A 109 -5.33 -1.02 14.87
C GLN A 109 -6.73 -1.42 14.39
N GLN A 110 -7.19 -0.86 13.27
CA GLN A 110 -8.48 -1.24 12.67
C GLN A 110 -8.49 -2.70 12.24
N GLY A 111 -7.41 -3.17 11.61
CA GLY A 111 -7.26 -4.57 11.21
C GLY A 111 -7.27 -5.53 12.41
N TYR A 112 -6.55 -5.18 13.48
CA TYR A 112 -6.55 -5.95 14.72
C TYR A 112 -7.96 -6.06 15.32
N ASN A 113 -8.66 -4.94 15.47
CA ASN A 113 -10.00 -4.94 16.06
C ASN A 113 -10.96 -5.85 15.29
N ILE A 114 -10.91 -5.85 13.95
CA ILE A 114 -11.74 -6.73 13.12
C ILE A 114 -11.38 -8.21 13.34
N LEU A 115 -10.08 -8.54 13.41
CA LEU A 115 -9.64 -9.91 13.67
C LEU A 115 -10.06 -10.38 15.07
N ASP A 116 -9.97 -9.50 16.06
CA ASP A 116 -10.41 -9.74 17.44
C ASP A 116 -11.93 -9.96 17.52
N GLU A 117 -12.71 -9.18 16.76
CA GLU A 117 -14.17 -9.36 16.64
C GLU A 117 -14.57 -10.69 15.96
N ILE A 118 -13.76 -11.19 15.02
CA ILE A 118 -14.03 -12.43 14.28
C ILE A 118 -13.55 -13.68 15.05
N ASP A 119 -12.59 -13.55 15.96
CA ASP A 119 -12.01 -14.68 16.72
C ASP A 119 -13.05 -15.58 17.43
N PRO A 120 -14.08 -15.05 18.14
CA PRO A 120 -15.11 -15.88 18.76
C PRO A 120 -15.89 -16.73 17.75
N TYR A 121 -16.16 -16.18 16.57
CA TYR A 121 -16.86 -16.92 15.51
C TYR A 121 -15.99 -18.04 14.95
N MET A 122 -14.70 -17.79 14.70
CA MET A 122 -13.77 -18.82 14.24
C MET A 122 -13.66 -19.97 15.25
N LYS A 123 -13.61 -19.66 16.55
CA LYS A 123 -13.61 -20.67 17.62
C LYS A 123 -14.90 -21.49 17.66
N LYS A 124 -16.05 -20.83 17.48
CA LYS A 124 -17.34 -21.53 17.40
C LYS A 124 -17.38 -22.48 16.19
N LEU A 125 -16.96 -22.00 15.03
CA LEU A 125 -16.91 -22.80 13.80
C LEU A 125 -15.98 -24.02 13.95
N ALA A 126 -14.83 -23.85 14.61
CA ALA A 126 -13.92 -24.96 14.91
C ALA A 126 -14.59 -26.01 15.82
N ALA A 127 -15.30 -25.58 16.86
CA ALA A 127 -16.02 -26.49 17.75
C ALA A 127 -17.19 -27.22 17.04
N GLU A 128 -17.93 -26.52 16.17
CA GLU A 128 -18.99 -27.12 15.34
C GLU A 128 -18.41 -28.18 14.39
N LEU A 129 -17.23 -27.93 13.82
CA LEU A 129 -16.53 -28.89 12.96
C LEU A 129 -16.08 -30.13 13.76
N ASP A 130 -15.49 -29.94 14.93
CA ASP A 130 -15.07 -31.04 15.81
C ASP A 130 -16.27 -31.93 16.19
N GLN A 131 -17.40 -31.32 16.53
CA GLN A 131 -18.63 -32.05 16.84
C GLN A 131 -19.15 -32.85 15.64
N LEU A 132 -19.15 -32.24 14.45
CA LEU A 132 -19.62 -32.91 13.23
C LEU A 132 -18.77 -34.14 12.87
N VAL A 133 -17.46 -34.09 13.13
CA VAL A 133 -16.55 -35.24 12.95
C VAL A 133 -16.94 -36.38 13.88
N ILE A 134 -17.26 -36.09 15.15
CA ILE A 134 -17.70 -37.09 16.13
C ILE A 134 -19.03 -37.70 15.69
N ASP A 135 -20.00 -36.86 15.34
CA ASP A 135 -21.34 -37.28 14.93
C ASP A 135 -21.29 -38.17 13.68
N SER A 136 -20.47 -37.78 12.69
CA SER A 136 -20.25 -38.58 11.47
C SER A 136 -19.61 -39.94 11.77
N ALA A 137 -18.65 -40.00 12.70
CA ALA A 137 -18.01 -41.26 13.10
C ALA A 137 -19.00 -42.19 13.82
N MET A 138 -19.85 -41.64 14.70
CA MET A 138 -20.91 -42.39 15.38
C MET A 138 -21.94 -42.92 14.39
N GLU A 139 -22.44 -42.08 13.48
CA GLU A 139 -23.41 -42.47 12.46
C GLU A 139 -22.86 -43.58 11.56
N LYS A 140 -21.59 -43.46 11.13
CA LYS A 140 -20.92 -44.50 10.36
C LYS A 140 -20.89 -45.83 11.11
N ARG A 141 -20.50 -45.84 12.39
CA ARG A 141 -20.45 -47.05 13.21
C ARG A 141 -21.84 -47.69 13.36
N ASP A 142 -22.87 -46.88 13.57
CA ASP A 142 -24.25 -47.36 13.69
C ASP A 142 -24.74 -47.98 12.39
N LEU A 143 -24.43 -47.36 11.25
CA LEU A 143 -24.75 -47.91 9.93
C LEU A 143 -24.00 -49.22 9.66
N GLU A 144 -22.71 -49.31 10.00
CA GLU A 144 -21.92 -50.54 9.90
C GLU A 144 -22.51 -51.66 10.77
N HIS A 145 -22.93 -51.35 11.99
CA HIS A 145 -23.56 -52.31 12.89
C HIS A 145 -24.92 -52.81 12.37
N LYS A 146 -25.76 -51.89 11.86
CA LYS A 146 -27.03 -52.23 11.20
C LYS A 146 -26.80 -53.10 9.96
N HIS A 147 -25.80 -52.76 9.14
CA HIS A 147 -25.43 -53.52 7.95
C HIS A 147 -25.03 -54.96 8.30
N ALA A 148 -24.15 -55.15 9.29
CA ALA A 148 -23.73 -56.47 9.76
C ALA A 148 -24.91 -57.31 10.30
N SER A 149 -25.80 -56.68 11.08
CA SER A 149 -27.00 -57.34 11.63
C SER A 149 -27.95 -57.82 10.54
N ILE A 150 -28.15 -57.02 9.49
CA ILE A 150 -28.98 -57.41 8.33
C ILE A 150 -28.31 -58.58 7.59
N GLN A 151 -27.02 -58.51 7.30
CA GLN A 151 -26.29 -59.61 6.65
C GLN A 151 -26.43 -60.93 7.42
N GLN A 152 -26.29 -60.90 8.76
CA GLN A 152 -26.44 -62.11 9.59
C GLN A 152 -27.85 -62.70 9.50
N ARG A 153 -28.91 -61.86 9.53
CA ARG A 153 -30.29 -62.32 9.38
C ARG A 153 -30.56 -62.93 7.99
N THR A 154 -30.03 -62.31 6.94
CA THR A 154 -30.17 -62.83 5.57
C THR A 154 -29.47 -64.19 5.42
N LEU A 155 -28.28 -64.37 5.99
CA LEU A 155 -27.56 -65.65 5.97
C LEU A 155 -28.32 -66.78 6.69
N VAL A 156 -28.97 -66.47 7.83
CA VAL A 156 -29.80 -67.43 8.58
C VAL A 156 -31.09 -67.78 7.82
N GLN A 157 -31.69 -66.82 7.11
CA GLN A 157 -32.86 -67.09 6.26
C GLN A 157 -32.52 -67.94 5.04
N VAL A 158 -31.35 -67.75 4.42
CA VAL A 158 -30.89 -68.60 3.30
C VAL A 158 -30.60 -70.05 3.75
N SER A 159 -30.20 -70.26 5.01
CA SER A 159 -29.94 -71.60 5.57
C SER A 159 -31.17 -72.31 6.16
N THR A 160 -32.31 -71.62 6.31
CA THR A 160 -33.57 -72.17 6.82
C THR A 160 -34.64 -72.42 5.76
N VAL A 161 -34.39 -72.07 4.50
CA VAL A 161 -35.26 -72.48 3.38
C VAL A 161 -34.89 -73.92 2.99
N PRO A 162 -35.80 -74.91 3.11
CA PRO A 162 -35.53 -76.24 2.57
C PRO A 162 -35.39 -76.12 1.06
N ARG A 163 -34.30 -76.69 0.53
CA ARG A 163 -33.98 -76.75 -0.90
C ARG A 163 -35.13 -77.46 -1.63
N ARG A 164 -36.14 -76.71 -2.07
CA ARG A 164 -37.14 -77.24 -3.01
C ARG A 164 -36.42 -77.41 -4.33
N THR A 165 -36.18 -78.66 -4.69
CA THR A 165 -35.86 -79.08 -6.05
C THR A 165 -36.99 -78.60 -6.96
N VAL A 166 -36.81 -77.46 -7.61
CA VAL A 166 -37.68 -77.04 -8.70
C VAL A 166 -37.17 -77.76 -9.94
N ALA A 167 -37.94 -78.76 -10.38
CA ALA A 167 -37.74 -79.37 -11.68
C ALA A 167 -37.76 -78.29 -12.76
N MET A 168 -36.76 -78.32 -13.64
CA MET A 168 -36.67 -77.41 -14.78
C MET A 168 -37.88 -77.60 -15.69
N SER A 169 -38.73 -76.58 -15.77
CA SER A 169 -39.50 -76.30 -16.97
C SER A 169 -38.91 -75.06 -17.63
N SER A 170 -38.21 -75.33 -18.73
CA SER A 170 -37.66 -74.35 -19.66
C SER A 170 -38.77 -73.45 -20.19
N GLN A 171 -38.70 -72.16 -19.85
CA GLN A 171 -39.32 -71.12 -20.65
C GLN A 171 -38.42 -69.89 -20.66
N GLN A 172 -37.82 -69.68 -21.83
CA GLN A 172 -37.14 -68.46 -22.23
C GLN A 172 -38.06 -67.27 -22.05
N ASN A 173 -37.60 -66.23 -21.34
CA ASN A 173 -37.73 -64.88 -21.87
C ASN A 173 -36.72 -63.91 -21.24
N SER A 174 -35.99 -63.29 -22.15
CA SER A 174 -35.06 -62.17 -22.04
C SER A 174 -35.70 -60.92 -21.44
N TYR A 175 -35.02 -60.22 -20.53
CA TYR A 175 -34.92 -58.75 -20.55
C TYR A 175 -33.61 -58.28 -19.89
N GLN A 176 -33.02 -57.28 -20.52
CA GLN A 176 -31.63 -56.85 -20.43
C GLN A 176 -31.33 -55.97 -19.21
N SER A 177 -30.11 -56.14 -18.72
CA SER A 177 -29.15 -55.14 -18.26
C SER A 177 -29.52 -53.66 -18.35
N GLY A 178 -29.37 -52.98 -17.22
CA GLY A 178 -29.15 -51.53 -17.10
C GLY A 178 -29.32 -51.15 -15.63
N GLY A 179 -28.34 -50.66 -14.89
CA GLY A 179 -27.13 -49.94 -15.25
C GLY A 179 -26.99 -48.87 -14.16
N PHE A 180 -25.96 -49.02 -13.33
CA PHE A 180 -25.46 -48.01 -12.39
C PHE A 180 -25.39 -46.63 -13.06
N ILE A 181 -25.95 -45.59 -12.44
CA ILE A 181 -25.42 -44.23 -12.53
C ILE A 181 -25.51 -43.61 -11.13
N ALA A 182 -24.34 -43.35 -10.55
CA ALA A 182 -24.14 -42.47 -9.42
C ALA A 182 -24.10 -41.02 -9.92
N LEU A 183 -24.76 -40.12 -9.17
CA LEU A 183 -24.38 -38.72 -9.03
C LEU A 183 -24.42 -38.41 -7.53
#